data_AF-A0A432PZ84-F1
#
_entry.id   AF-A0A432PZ84-F1
#
_cell.length_a   1.000
_cell.length_b   1.000
_cell.length_c   1.000
_cell.angle_alpha   90.00
_cell.angle_beta   90.00
_cell.angle_gamma   90.00
#
_symmetry.space_group_name_H-M   'P 1'
#
loop_
_entity.id
_entity.type
_entity.pdbx_description
1 polymer ?
#
loop_
_entity_poly.entity_id
_entity_poly.type
_entity_poly.pdbx_seq_one_letter_code
_entity_poly.pdbx_strand_id
1 'polypeptide(L)'
;RHIIKAILEAGIMFWEIGEIDRALEVLKTLYRLDPDDPIGVRYYILAILEGMGFEEFELTFGKNGGYDKESLEKWFKNHGEKLKEL
;
A
#
# COMPACT_ATOMS: atom_id res chain seq x y z
N ARG A 1 15.77 -3.04 8.18
CA ARG A 1 15.38 -2.25 9.37
C ARG A 1 14.13 -2.87 9.98
N HIS A 2 14.18 -3.40 11.20
CA HIS A 2 13.07 -4.14 11.81
C HIS A 2 11.83 -3.28 12.13
N ILE A 3 12.02 -1.99 12.45
CA ILE A 3 10.92 -1.07 12.80
C ILE A 3 10.04 -0.74 11.58
N ILE A 4 10.64 -0.43 10.43
CA ILE A 4 9.90 -0.13 9.18
C ILE A 4 9.00 -1.31 8.79
N LYS A 5 9.51 -2.54 8.91
CA LYS A 5 8.74 -3.76 8.63
C LYS A 5 7.57 -3.91 9.61
N ALA A 6 7.78 -3.70 10.90
CA ALA A 6 6.71 -3.79 11.90
C ALA A 6 5.61 -2.73 11.68
N ILE A 7 5.99 -1.50 11.29
CA ILE A 7 5.02 -0.44 10.96
C ILE A 7 4.21 -0.83 9.71
N LEU A 8 4.86 -1.39 8.69
CA LEU A 8 4.15 -1.86 7.50
C LEU A 8 3.16 -2.97 7.83
N GLU A 9 3.59 -3.99 8.58
CA GLU A 9 2.75 -5.12 9.00
C GLU A 9 1.53 -4.63 9.80
N ALA A 10 1.70 -3.62 10.67
CA ALA A 10 0.58 -3.02 11.39
C ALA A 10 -0.41 -2.30 10.45
N GLY A 11 0.09 -1.56 9.45
CA GLY A 11 -0.75 -0.89 8.45
C GLY A 11 -1.57 -1.88 7.62
N ILE A 12 -0.94 -2.99 7.19
CA ILE A 12 -1.61 -4.08 6.48
C ILE A 12 -2.65 -4.75 7.36
N MET A 13 -2.33 -5.05 8.62
CA MET A 13 -3.29 -5.66 9.56
C MET A 13 -4.54 -4.79 9.74
N PHE A 14 -4.39 -3.47 9.88
CA PHE A 14 -5.55 -2.57 9.97
C PHE A 14 -6.38 -2.59 8.68
N TRP A 15 -5.74 -2.65 7.52
CA TRP A 15 -6.45 -2.73 6.24
C TRP A 15 -7.20 -4.05 6.09
N GLU A 16 -6.58 -5.18 6.46
CA GLU A 16 -7.17 -6.53 6.44
C GLU A 16 -8.46 -6.62 7.27
N ILE A 17 -8.48 -5.99 8.45
CA ILE A 17 -9.66 -6.00 9.33
C ILE A 17 -10.67 -4.87 9.03
N GLY A 18 -10.44 -4.08 7.98
CA GLY A 18 -11.34 -3.00 7.54
C GLY A 18 -11.23 -1.69 8.34
N GLU A 19 -10.21 -1.54 9.18
CA GLU A 19 -9.92 -0.30 9.93
C GLU A 19 -9.18 0.71 9.02
N ILE A 20 -9.88 1.16 7.98
CA ILE A 20 -9.32 1.94 6.85
C ILE A 20 -8.60 3.21 7.30
N ASP A 21 -9.19 3.97 8.23
CA ASP A 21 -8.59 5.23 8.70
C ASP A 21 -7.25 4.99 9.40
N ARG A 22 -7.16 3.95 10.23
CA ARG A 22 -5.93 3.55 10.92
C ARG A 22 -4.88 3.01 9.96
N ALA A 23 -5.31 2.21 8.97
CA ALA A 23 -4.42 1.72 7.92
C ALA A 23 -3.77 2.90 7.18
N LEU A 24 -4.56 3.87 6.74
CA LEU A 24 -4.05 5.06 6.07
C LEU A 24 -3.11 5.88 6.94
N GLU A 25 -3.44 6.09 8.22
CA GLU A 25 -2.58 6.85 9.14
C GLU A 25 -1.18 6.22 9.25
N VAL A 26 -1.12 4.91 9.47
CA VAL A 26 0.13 4.17 9.62
C VAL A 26 0.93 4.16 8.31
N LEU A 27 0.27 3.84 7.19
CA LEU A 27 0.94 3.74 5.88
C LEU A 27 1.43 5.11 5.38
N LYS A 28 0.67 6.20 5.59
CA LYS A 28 1.12 7.57 5.27
C LYS A 28 2.30 7.99 6.13
N THR A 29 2.32 7.61 7.41
CA THR A 29 3.47 7.85 8.28
C THR A 29 4.71 7.15 7.73
N LEU A 30 4.58 5.88 7.30
CA LEU A 30 5.68 5.14 6.69
C LEU A 30 6.16 5.79 5.39
N TYR A 31 5.24 6.22 4.53
CA TYR A 31 5.54 6.90 3.27
C TYR A 31 6.35 8.19 3.47
N ARG A 32 6.01 8.99 4.48
CA ARG A 32 6.74 10.24 4.79
C ARG A 32 8.13 10.02 5.36
N LEU A 33 8.37 8.88 6.00
CA LEU A 33 9.66 8.54 6.62
C LEU A 33 10.70 8.03 5.61
N ASP A 34 10.27 7.63 4.41
CA ASP A 34 11.12 7.04 3.38
C ASP A 34 10.74 7.55 1.98
N PRO A 35 11.33 8.67 1.52
CA PRO A 35 10.94 9.33 0.26
C PRO A 35 11.18 8.49 -1.00
N ASP A 36 12.07 7.51 -0.93
CA ASP A 36 12.42 6.64 -2.06
C ASP A 36 11.44 5.47 -2.23
N ASP A 37 10.50 5.29 -1.28
CA ASP A 37 9.51 4.21 -1.21
C ASP A 37 10.01 2.83 -1.68
N PRO A 38 11.07 2.29 -1.05
CA PRO A 38 11.69 1.04 -1.48
C PRO A 38 10.83 -0.20 -1.19
N ILE A 39 9.78 -0.07 -0.36
CA ILE A 39 8.91 -1.18 0.05
C ILE A 39 7.54 -1.14 -0.65
N GLY A 40 7.26 -0.10 -1.45
CA GLY A 40 6.06 -0.01 -2.26
C GLY A 40 4.81 0.35 -1.47
N VAL A 41 4.96 1.09 -0.37
CA VAL A 41 3.82 1.51 0.48
C VAL A 41 2.83 2.38 -0.30
N ARG A 42 3.29 3.08 -1.36
CA ARG A 42 2.44 3.86 -2.26
C ARG A 42 1.32 3.04 -2.90
N TYR A 43 1.55 1.74 -3.15
CA TYR A 43 0.56 0.87 -3.76
C TYR A 43 -0.59 0.57 -2.81
N TYR A 44 -0.27 0.28 -1.56
CA TYR A 44 -1.27 0.04 -0.52
C TYR A 44 -2.10 1.29 -0.25
N ILE A 45 -1.45 2.45 -0.16
CA ILE A 45 -2.17 3.72 0.03
C ILE A 45 -3.10 3.99 -1.15
N LEU A 46 -2.62 3.82 -2.39
CA LEU A 46 -3.46 4.02 -3.57
C LEU A 46 -4.66 3.07 -3.57
N ALA A 47 -4.45 1.79 -3.24
CA ALA A 47 -5.50 0.77 -3.23
C ALA A 47 -6.60 1.16 -2.25
N ILE A 48 -6.22 1.57 -1.03
CA ILE A 48 -7.16 2.04 -0.02
C ILE A 48 -7.92 3.29 -0.52
N LEU A 49 -7.23 4.25 -1.15
CA LEU A 49 -7.86 5.45 -1.73
C LEU A 49 -8.81 5.13 -2.91
N GLU A 50 -8.64 3.98 -3.57
CA GLU A 50 -9.54 3.47 -4.60
C GLU A 50 -10.70 2.65 -4.03
N GLY A 51 -10.74 2.44 -2.71
CA GLY A 51 -11.74 1.60 -2.05
C GLY A 51 -11.49 0.10 -2.18
N MET A 52 -10.29 -0.30 -2.61
CA MET A 52 -9.88 -1.70 -2.74
C MET A 52 -9.59 -2.30 -1.35
N GLY A 53 -10.12 -3.48 -1.08
CA GLY A 53 -9.78 -4.26 0.12
C GLY A 53 -8.43 -4.96 -0.01
N PHE A 54 -7.80 -5.36 1.11
CA PHE A 54 -6.51 -6.05 1.06
C PHE A 54 -6.59 -7.38 0.29
N GLU A 55 -7.62 -8.19 0.53
CA GLU A 55 -7.81 -9.46 -0.19
C GLU A 55 -7.96 -9.24 -1.71
N GLU A 56 -8.72 -8.23 -2.11
CA GLU A 56 -8.87 -7.86 -3.53
C GLU A 56 -7.53 -7.43 -4.13
N PHE A 57 -6.74 -6.65 -3.39
CA PHE A 57 -5.40 -6.24 -3.80
C PHE A 57 -4.46 -7.44 -3.99
N GLU A 58 -4.43 -8.36 -3.03
CA GLU A 58 -3.64 -9.60 -3.10
C GLU A 58 -4.05 -10.49 -4.27
N LEU A 59 -5.34 -10.63 -4.54
CA LEU A 59 -5.84 -11.40 -5.68
C LEU A 59 -5.52 -10.73 -7.02
N THR A 60 -5.54 -9.41 -7.07
CA THR A 60 -5.30 -8.63 -8.30
C THR A 60 -3.84 -8.59 -8.68
N PHE A 61 -2.95 -8.39 -7.69
CA PHE A 61 -1.53 -8.12 -7.93
C PHE A 61 -0.60 -9.24 -7.45
N GLY A 62 -1.07 -10.20 -6.66
CA GLY A 62 -0.28 -11.32 -6.17
C GLY A 62 0.19 -12.25 -7.30
N LYS A 63 1.48 -12.61 -7.28
CA LYS A 63 2.10 -13.53 -8.25
C LYS A 63 3.32 -14.24 -7.64
N ASN A 64 3.28 -15.57 -7.61
CA ASN A 64 4.40 -16.42 -7.18
C ASN A 64 5.02 -16.04 -5.81
N GLY A 65 4.19 -15.68 -4.84
CA GLY A 65 4.66 -15.30 -3.49
C GLY A 65 5.23 -13.88 -3.37
N GLY A 66 5.03 -13.05 -4.39
CA GLY A 66 5.24 -11.60 -4.34
C GLY A 66 4.18 -10.90 -5.18
N TYR A 67 4.49 -9.75 -5.75
CA TYR A 67 3.58 -9.05 -6.66
C TYR A 67 4.05 -9.05 -8.10
N ASP A 68 3.09 -9.03 -9.02
CA ASP A 68 3.29 -8.69 -10.41
C ASP A 68 3.66 -7.20 -10.53
N LYS A 69 4.97 -6.93 -10.53
CA LYS A 69 5.52 -5.57 -10.60
C LYS A 69 5.06 -4.81 -11.83
N GLU A 70 4.94 -5.48 -12.98
CA GLU A 70 4.51 -4.83 -14.21
C GLU A 70 3.07 -4.34 -14.10
N SER A 71 2.20 -5.21 -13.58
CA SER A 71 0.78 -4.88 -13.39
C SER A 71 0.58 -3.79 -12.34
N LEU A 72 1.33 -3.84 -11.23
CA LEU A 72 1.31 -2.81 -10.19
C LEU A 72 1.77 -1.44 -10.70
N GLU A 73 2.93 -1.38 -11.35
CA GLU A 73 3.48 -0.12 -11.87
C GLU A 73 2.56 0.48 -12.95
N LYS A 74 1.98 -0.36 -13.81
CA LYS A 74 1.03 0.07 -14.83
C LYS A 74 -0.24 0.65 -14.21
N TRP A 75 -0.82 -0.03 -13.22
CA TRP A 75 -1.99 0.47 -12.50
C TRP A 75 -1.67 1.78 -11.77
N PHE A 76 -0.57 1.82 -11.03
CA PHE A 76 -0.15 3.02 -10.30
C PHE A 76 0.07 4.23 -11.23
N LYS A 77 0.69 4.04 -12.39
CA LYS A 77 0.86 5.12 -13.38
C LYS A 77 -0.47 5.74 -13.83
N ASN A 78 -1.52 4.94 -13.92
CA ASN A 78 -2.83 5.37 -14.41
C ASN A 78 -3.71 6.00 -13.30
N HIS A 79 -3.47 5.64 -12.03
CA HIS A 79 -4.33 6.02 -10.90
C HIS A 79 -3.63 6.89 -9.83
N GLY A 80 -2.30 6.97 -9.87
CA GLY A 80 -1.45 7.58 -8.85
C GLY A 80 -1.60 9.10 -8.69
N GLU A 81 -2.37 9.77 -9.55
CA GLU A 81 -2.73 11.19 -9.37
C GLU A 81 -3.37 11.44 -8.00
N LYS A 82 -4.12 10.46 -7.47
CA LYS A 82 -4.75 10.52 -6.13
C LYS A 82 -3.73 10.62 -4.98
N LEU A 83 -2.47 10.21 -5.20
CA LEU A 83 -1.43 10.34 -4.17
C LEU A 83 -0.91 11.78 -4.03
N LYS A 84 -1.18 12.67 -4.99
CA LYS A 84 -0.73 14.08 -4.92
C LYS A 84 -1.39 14.87 -3.79
N GLU A 85 -2.40 14.30 -3.13
CA GLU A 85 -3.16 14.90 -2.04
C GLU A 85 -2.66 14.49 -0.63
N LEU A 86 -1.54 13.75 -0.54
CA LEU A 86 -0.99 13.16 0.71
C LEU A 86 0.01 14.02 1.50
#